data_AF-G0MIV8-F1
#
_entry.id   AF-G0MIV8-F1
#
_cell.length_a   1.000
_cell.length_b   1.000
_cell.length_c   1.000
_cell.angle_alpha   90.00
_cell.angle_beta   90.00
_cell.angle_gamma   90.00
#
_symmetry.space_group_name_H-M   'P 1'
#
loop_
_entity.id
_entity.type
_entity.pdbx_description
1 polymer ?
#
loop_
_entity_poly.entity_id
_entity_poly.type
_entity_poly.pdbx_seq_one_letter_code
_entity_poly.pdbx_strand_id
1 'polypeptide(L)'
;MLLLIFLCCALFFVLLLLFAVRSYPIPLQPQSRILILIAHPDDETMFFSPTICALLQAGHRVFVLCVSNGNFDGLGQIRARELSRAASKLGIAPGDVTCLDYDEFHDGDTWNRNALCQIVMRHVEVLSADTVISFDSYGVSGHHNHSSCFEALQTAYTNGDVPRDVQIFVLDSIPLWRKYVGMLDALFSFGRSPFFYMARFRDVAACWRAMWAHRSQLVWFRVLFIFFSRYVYMNSLRRISPLPLTPSPRNPQKFKFH
;
A
#
# COMPACT_ATOMS: atom_id res chain seq x y z
N MET A 1 -39.62 2.61 -26.74
CA MET A 1 -39.37 1.65 -25.64
C MET A 1 -37.89 1.30 -25.50
N LEU A 2 -37.21 0.78 -26.54
CA LEU A 2 -35.77 0.45 -26.51
C LEU A 2 -34.86 1.62 -26.12
N LEU A 3 -35.06 2.82 -26.72
CA LEU A 3 -34.28 4.02 -26.38
C LEU A 3 -34.45 4.43 -24.91
N LEU A 4 -35.66 4.35 -24.37
CA LEU A 4 -35.96 4.67 -22.97
C LEU A 4 -35.27 3.68 -22.02
N ILE A 5 -35.32 2.38 -22.34
CA ILE A 5 -34.61 1.34 -21.57
C ILE A 5 -33.10 1.62 -21.57
N PHE A 6 -32.53 1.91 -22.74
CA PHE A 6 -31.10 2.24 -22.86
C PHE A 6 -30.73 3.48 -22.01
N LEU A 7 -31.50 4.56 -22.09
CA LEU A 7 -31.25 5.77 -21.30
C LEU A 7 -31.36 5.52 -19.79
N CYS A 8 -32.36 4.75 -19.35
CA CYS A 8 -32.50 4.35 -17.95
C CYS A 8 -31.32 3.50 -17.46
N CYS A 9 -30.87 2.53 -18.27
CA CYS A 9 -29.69 1.72 -17.94
C CYS A 9 -28.41 2.54 -17.88
N ALA A 10 -28.20 3.47 -18.84
CA ALA A 10 -27.05 4.37 -18.84
C ALA A 10 -27.05 5.29 -17.61
N LEU A 11 -28.20 5.88 -17.27
CA LEU A 11 -28.35 6.69 -16.06
C LEU A 11 -28.08 5.88 -14.80
N PHE A 12 -28.65 4.68 -14.68
CA PHE A 12 -28.39 3.78 -13.55
C PHE A 12 -26.90 3.46 -13.42
N PHE A 13 -26.22 3.15 -14.53
CA PHE A 13 -24.79 2.88 -14.54
C PHE A 13 -23.96 4.10 -14.10
N VAL A 14 -24.30 5.29 -14.59
CA VAL A 14 -23.65 6.54 -14.18
C VAL A 14 -23.85 6.80 -12.68
N LEU A 15 -25.07 6.63 -12.17
CA LEU A 15 -25.35 6.81 -10.75
C LEU A 15 -24.62 5.78 -9.88
N LEU A 16 -24.57 4.53 -10.32
CA LEU A 16 -23.81 3.47 -9.66
C LEU A 16 -22.32 3.80 -9.64
N LEU A 17 -21.77 4.27 -10.77
CA LEU A 17 -20.38 4.70 -10.85
C LEU A 17 -20.11 5.88 -9.91
N LEU A 18 -20.96 6.91 -9.93
CA LEU A 18 -20.84 8.05 -9.01
C LEU A 18 -20.88 7.64 -7.54
N PHE A 19 -21.64 6.60 -7.20
CA PHE A 19 -21.64 6.03 -5.86
C PHE A 19 -20.37 5.22 -5.56
N ALA A 20 -19.95 4.39 -6.51
CA ALA A 20 -18.78 3.52 -6.39
C ALA A 20 -17.46 4.29 -6.31
N VAL A 21 -17.39 5.50 -6.88
CA VAL A 21 -16.19 6.35 -6.83
C VAL A 21 -16.11 7.22 -5.57
N ARG A 22 -17.06 7.10 -4.63
CA ARG A 22 -16.97 7.80 -3.34
C ARG A 22 -15.87 7.19 -2.47
N SER A 23 -15.05 8.05 -1.89
CA SER A 23 -14.07 7.63 -0.88
C SER A 23 -14.76 7.45 0.47
N TYR A 24 -14.34 6.41 1.18
CA TYR A 24 -14.70 6.08 2.55
C TYR A 24 -13.38 6.04 3.36
N PRO A 25 -12.93 7.18 3.90
CA PRO A 25 -11.62 7.28 4.53
C PRO A 25 -11.53 6.45 5.81
N ILE A 26 -10.30 6.10 6.21
CA ILE A 26 -10.05 5.51 7.53
C ILE A 26 -10.40 6.54 8.63
N PRO A 27 -10.95 6.09 9.78
CA PRO A 27 -11.34 6.97 10.88
C PRO A 27 -10.10 7.42 11.66
N LEU A 28 -9.55 8.57 11.27
CA LEU A 28 -8.38 9.19 11.89
C LEU A 28 -8.76 10.39 12.75
N GLN A 29 -7.90 10.70 13.72
CA GLN A 29 -7.99 11.95 14.46
C GLN A 29 -7.53 13.11 13.57
N PRO A 30 -8.03 14.33 13.78
CA PRO A 30 -7.51 15.51 13.10
C PRO A 30 -5.99 15.61 13.25
N GLN A 31 -5.29 15.92 12.16
CA GLN A 31 -3.82 16.08 12.15
C GLN A 31 -3.03 14.83 12.60
N SER A 32 -3.62 13.64 12.44
CA SER A 32 -2.91 12.35 12.60
C SER A 32 -1.56 12.29 11.87
N ARG A 33 -0.68 11.46 12.41
CA ARG A 33 0.68 11.21 11.93
C ARG A 33 0.76 9.78 11.40
N ILE A 34 0.85 9.63 10.08
CA ILE A 34 0.72 8.34 9.41
C ILE A 34 2.07 7.89 8.85
N LEU A 35 2.48 6.67 9.18
CA LEU A 35 3.63 5.99 8.60
C LEU A 35 3.18 5.05 7.48
N ILE A 36 3.62 5.30 6.25
CA ILE A 36 3.51 4.35 5.15
C ILE A 36 4.76 3.47 5.15
N LEU A 37 4.58 2.18 5.49
CA LEU A 37 5.65 1.19 5.47
C LEU A 37 5.64 0.46 4.12
N ILE A 38 6.72 0.63 3.36
CA ILE A 38 6.93 0.01 2.04
C ILE A 38 8.20 -0.84 2.02
N ALA A 39 8.27 -1.79 1.09
CA ALA A 39 9.43 -2.66 0.97
C ALA A 39 10.52 -1.99 0.13
N HIS A 40 10.16 -1.40 -1.01
CA HIS A 40 11.08 -0.92 -2.03
C HIS A 40 10.80 0.51 -2.48
N PRO A 41 11.81 1.21 -3.04
CA PRO A 41 11.58 2.48 -3.71
C PRO A 41 10.67 2.27 -4.91
N ASP A 42 9.60 3.07 -5.02
CA ASP A 42 8.50 3.06 -6.00
C ASP A 42 7.18 2.44 -5.55
N ASP A 43 7.18 1.67 -4.47
CA ASP A 43 5.98 1.13 -3.86
C ASP A 43 4.98 2.22 -3.43
N GLU A 44 5.49 3.33 -2.89
CA GLU A 44 4.66 4.46 -2.44
C GLU A 44 3.87 5.04 -3.61
N THR A 45 4.50 5.09 -4.78
CA THR A 45 3.91 5.62 -6.00
C THR A 45 2.96 4.59 -6.61
N MET A 46 3.40 3.35 -6.78
CA MET A 46 2.63 2.32 -7.47
C MET A 46 1.40 1.86 -6.68
N PHE A 47 1.51 1.75 -5.36
CA PHE A 47 0.49 1.09 -4.56
C PHE A 47 -0.29 2.03 -3.65
N PHE A 48 0.31 3.13 -3.19
CA PHE A 48 -0.26 3.98 -2.14
C PHE A 48 -0.59 5.41 -2.56
N SER A 49 -0.36 5.81 -3.82
CA SER A 49 -0.62 7.18 -4.28
C SER A 49 -2.01 7.73 -3.93
N PRO A 50 -3.13 7.00 -4.17
CA PRO A 50 -4.46 7.48 -3.77
C PRO A 50 -4.59 7.73 -2.26
N THR A 51 -4.13 6.81 -1.43
CA THR A 51 -4.16 6.94 0.04
C THR A 51 -3.28 8.10 0.51
N ILE A 52 -2.03 8.19 0.03
CA ILE A 52 -1.10 9.27 0.39
C ILE A 52 -1.69 10.64 0.07
N CYS A 53 -2.17 10.83 -1.16
CA CYS A 53 -2.71 12.12 -1.59
C CYS A 53 -3.95 12.50 -0.79
N ALA A 54 -4.84 11.54 -0.51
CA ALA A 54 -6.04 11.79 0.29
C ALA A 54 -5.71 12.18 1.74
N LEU A 55 -4.75 11.50 2.38
CA LEU A 55 -4.33 11.80 3.75
C LEU A 55 -3.68 13.19 3.86
N LEU A 56 -2.81 13.54 2.93
CA LEU A 56 -2.20 14.88 2.88
C LEU A 56 -3.26 15.98 2.67
N GLN A 57 -4.23 15.74 1.77
CA GLN A 57 -5.33 16.68 1.52
C GLN A 57 -6.26 16.85 2.73
N ALA A 58 -6.37 15.84 3.59
CA ALA A 58 -7.10 15.91 4.85
C ALA A 58 -6.32 16.64 5.96
N GLY A 59 -5.10 17.12 5.68
CA GLY A 59 -4.27 17.88 6.62
C GLY A 59 -3.49 17.01 7.61
N HIS A 60 -3.34 15.71 7.31
CA HIS A 60 -2.49 14.83 8.08
C HIS A 60 -1.02 14.92 7.65
N ARG A 61 -0.12 14.51 8.53
CA ARG A 61 1.31 14.37 8.19
C ARG A 61 1.61 12.92 7.81
N VAL A 62 2.20 12.73 6.64
CA VAL A 62 2.51 11.39 6.10
C VAL A 62 4.03 11.21 6.06
N PHE A 63 4.50 10.11 6.60
CA PHE A 63 5.87 9.65 6.56
C PHE A 63 5.98 8.41 5.69
N VAL A 64 7.13 8.19 5.06
CA VAL A 64 7.44 6.95 4.33
C VAL A 64 8.66 6.30 4.98
N LEU A 65 8.51 5.02 5.36
CA LEU A 65 9.62 4.16 5.72
C LEU A 65 9.75 3.06 4.67
N CYS A 66 10.83 3.11 3.91
CA CYS A 66 11.19 2.13 2.91
C CYS A 66 12.26 1.19 3.47
N VAL A 67 11.95 -0.10 3.54
CA VAL A 67 12.75 -1.09 4.28
C VAL A 67 14.04 -1.47 3.57
N SER A 68 14.05 -1.46 2.25
CA SER A 68 15.23 -1.70 1.42
C SER A 68 15.40 -0.59 0.40
N ASN A 69 16.63 -0.26 0.03
CA ASN A 69 16.91 0.68 -1.05
C ASN A 69 16.76 0.06 -2.45
N GLY A 70 16.35 -1.21 -2.55
CA GLY A 70 16.14 -1.88 -3.84
C GLY A 70 17.45 -2.10 -4.59
N ASN A 71 18.54 -2.42 -3.88
CA ASN A 71 19.88 -2.51 -4.45
C ASN A 71 20.19 -3.83 -5.19
N PHE A 72 19.18 -4.63 -5.54
CA PHE A 72 19.38 -5.90 -6.27
C PHE A 72 20.22 -5.72 -7.55
N ASP A 73 19.98 -4.63 -8.29
CA ASP A 73 20.71 -4.28 -9.52
C ASP A 73 21.94 -3.37 -9.28
N GLY A 74 22.36 -3.15 -8.03
CA GLY A 74 23.43 -2.20 -7.68
C GLY A 74 23.04 -0.72 -7.78
N LEU A 75 21.73 -0.42 -7.84
CA LEU A 75 21.19 0.94 -8.04
C LEU A 75 20.60 1.57 -6.77
N GLY A 76 20.82 1.00 -5.59
CA GLY A 76 20.13 1.36 -4.34
C GLY A 76 20.26 2.84 -3.96
N GLN A 77 21.47 3.40 -4.08
CA GLN A 77 21.72 4.82 -3.81
C GLN A 77 20.98 5.76 -4.79
N ILE A 78 20.81 5.35 -6.05
CA ILE A 78 20.04 6.10 -7.04
C ILE A 78 18.55 5.99 -6.69
N ARG A 79 18.05 4.78 -6.42
CA ARG A 79 16.65 4.49 -6.10
C ARG A 79 16.19 5.18 -4.82
N ALA A 80 17.02 5.26 -3.79
CA ALA A 80 16.71 6.03 -2.58
C ALA A 80 16.52 7.54 -2.85
N ARG A 81 17.34 8.13 -3.73
CA ARG A 81 17.18 9.53 -4.16
C ARG A 81 15.97 9.72 -5.08
N GLU A 82 15.64 8.71 -5.88
CA GLU A 82 14.42 8.69 -6.68
C GLU A 82 13.17 8.66 -5.80
N LEU A 83 13.14 7.81 -4.76
CA LEU A 83 12.08 7.74 -3.76
C LEU A 83 11.80 9.10 -3.12
N SER A 84 12.82 9.77 -2.58
CA SER A 84 12.63 11.09 -1.96
C SER A 84 12.03 12.12 -2.93
N ARG A 85 12.50 12.12 -4.19
CA ARG A 85 11.97 13.00 -5.25
C ARG A 85 10.55 12.63 -5.65
N ALA A 86 10.23 11.34 -5.76
CA ALA A 86 8.91 10.84 -6.13
C ALA A 86 7.88 11.15 -5.04
N ALA A 87 8.21 10.87 -3.78
CA ALA A 87 7.40 11.22 -2.60
C ALA A 87 7.10 12.73 -2.55
N SER A 88 8.08 13.57 -2.90
CA SER A 88 7.88 15.02 -3.04
C SER A 88 6.85 15.39 -4.12
N LYS A 89 6.74 14.62 -5.21
CA LYS A 89 5.71 14.84 -6.26
C LYS A 89 4.30 14.46 -5.79
N LEU A 90 4.19 13.58 -4.80
CA LEU A 90 2.94 13.23 -4.10
C LEU A 90 2.59 14.22 -2.98
N GLY A 91 3.53 15.09 -2.59
CA GLY A 91 3.34 16.12 -1.57
C GLY A 91 3.95 15.80 -0.20
N ILE A 92 4.73 14.73 -0.08
CA ILE A 92 5.45 14.38 1.15
C ILE A 92 6.74 15.21 1.23
N ALA A 93 7.05 15.75 2.40
CA ALA A 93 8.30 16.49 2.60
C ALA A 93 9.52 15.55 2.49
N PRO A 94 10.64 15.95 1.87
CA PRO A 94 11.83 15.10 1.77
C PRO A 94 12.35 14.56 3.11
N GLY A 95 12.23 15.35 4.19
CA GLY A 95 12.63 14.94 5.54
C GLY A 95 11.69 13.94 6.22
N ASP A 96 10.52 13.69 5.64
CA ASP A 96 9.54 12.70 6.12
C ASP A 96 9.66 11.36 5.35
N VAL A 97 10.73 11.18 4.57
CA VAL A 97 11.03 9.97 3.80
C VAL A 97 12.32 9.35 4.29
N THR A 98 12.24 8.14 4.82
CA THR A 98 13.39 7.34 5.27
C THR A 98 13.49 6.10 4.40
N CYS A 99 14.68 5.86 3.83
CA CYS A 99 15.01 4.65 3.10
C CYS A 99 16.15 3.97 3.85
N LEU A 100 15.92 2.77 4.37
CA LEU A 100 16.91 2.02 5.10
C LEU A 100 17.92 1.39 4.14
N ASP A 101 19.14 1.21 4.65
CA ASP A 101 20.27 0.60 3.95
C ASP A 101 20.99 -0.30 4.96
N TYR A 102 20.30 -1.34 5.41
CA TYR A 102 20.82 -2.33 6.35
C TYR A 102 21.04 -3.65 5.63
N ASP A 103 22.18 -4.30 5.89
CA ASP A 103 22.56 -5.59 5.29
C ASP A 103 21.54 -6.70 5.57
N GLU A 104 20.77 -6.57 6.65
CA GLU A 104 19.73 -7.51 7.08
C GLU A 104 18.46 -7.46 6.21
N PHE A 105 18.26 -6.39 5.43
CA PHE A 105 17.06 -6.16 4.62
C PHE A 105 17.37 -5.94 3.13
N HIS A 106 18.19 -6.83 2.55
CA HIS A 106 18.43 -6.83 1.12
C HIS A 106 17.18 -7.16 0.30
N ASP A 107 17.06 -6.50 -0.84
CA ASP A 107 15.96 -6.71 -1.79
C ASP A 107 15.96 -8.16 -2.32
N GLY A 108 14.81 -8.82 -2.25
CA GLY A 108 14.62 -10.21 -2.69
C GLY A 108 14.91 -11.26 -1.63
N ASP A 109 15.60 -10.90 -0.54
CA ASP A 109 15.96 -11.83 0.53
C ASP A 109 14.81 -12.05 1.53
N THR A 110 14.92 -13.10 2.34
CA THR A 110 14.02 -13.32 3.47
C THR A 110 14.45 -12.49 4.67
N TRP A 111 13.58 -11.55 5.07
CA TRP A 111 13.84 -10.65 6.19
C TRP A 111 13.47 -11.26 7.53
N ASN A 112 14.28 -11.00 8.55
CA ASN A 112 13.93 -11.38 9.91
C ASN A 112 12.77 -10.52 10.42
N ARG A 113 11.60 -11.13 10.56
CA ARG A 113 10.37 -10.45 11.00
C ARG A 113 10.49 -9.76 12.36
N ASN A 114 11.26 -10.30 13.30
CA ASN A 114 11.42 -9.73 14.64
C ASN A 114 12.31 -8.49 14.59
N ALA A 115 13.40 -8.54 13.82
CA ALA A 115 14.28 -7.39 13.60
C ALA A 115 13.51 -6.26 12.88
N LEU A 116 12.77 -6.59 11.83
CA LEU A 116 11.94 -5.63 11.12
C LEU A 116 10.85 -5.04 12.02
N CYS A 117 10.17 -5.87 12.82
CA CYS A 117 9.20 -5.44 13.82
C CYS A 117 9.80 -4.38 14.76
N GLN A 118 10.96 -4.66 15.36
CA GLN A 118 11.64 -3.72 16.27
C GLN A 118 11.98 -2.39 15.59
N ILE A 119 12.50 -2.44 14.35
CA ILE A 119 12.84 -1.24 13.60
C ILE A 119 11.61 -0.42 13.25
N VAL A 120 10.52 -1.05 12.82
CA VAL A 120 9.27 -0.37 12.49
C VAL A 120 8.68 0.27 13.75
N MET A 121 8.59 -0.45 14.87
CA MET A 121 8.07 0.10 16.13
C MET A 121 8.91 1.27 16.65
N ARG A 122 10.24 1.20 16.51
CA ARG A 122 11.13 2.33 16.83
C ARG A 122 10.81 3.57 15.98
N HIS A 123 10.53 3.41 14.68
CA HIS A 123 10.16 4.53 13.82
C HIS A 123 8.76 5.06 14.15
N VAL A 124 7.82 4.19 14.51
CA VAL A 124 6.50 4.60 15.01
C VAL A 124 6.64 5.50 16.24
N GLU A 125 7.49 5.13 17.19
CA GLU A 125 7.75 5.93 18.40
C GLU A 125 8.46 7.25 18.09
N VAL A 126 9.58 7.22 17.37
CA VAL A 126 10.39 8.41 17.03
C VAL A 126 9.58 9.44 16.23
N LEU A 127 8.76 8.96 15.29
CA LEU A 127 7.90 9.82 14.49
C LEU A 127 6.60 10.17 15.20
N SER A 128 6.33 9.60 16.38
CA SER A 128 5.04 9.70 17.07
C SER A 128 3.88 9.41 16.12
N ALA A 129 4.02 8.37 15.31
CA ALA A 129 3.00 7.98 14.35
C ALA A 129 1.85 7.26 15.07
N ASP A 130 0.63 7.76 14.92
CA ASP A 130 -0.58 7.14 15.48
C ASP A 130 -1.22 6.13 14.51
N THR A 131 -0.73 6.06 13.28
CA THR A 131 -1.26 5.18 12.24
C THR A 131 -0.13 4.60 11.41
N VAL A 132 -0.17 3.30 11.12
CA VAL A 132 0.71 2.63 10.16
C VAL A 132 -0.12 2.04 9.02
N ILE A 133 0.30 2.26 7.78
CA ILE A 133 -0.32 1.66 6.59
C ILE A 133 0.74 0.87 5.84
N SER A 134 0.45 -0.38 5.49
CA SER A 134 1.37 -1.23 4.72
C SER A 134 0.64 -2.22 3.82
N PHE A 135 1.36 -3.22 3.31
CA PHE A 135 0.80 -4.31 2.54
C PHE A 135 0.02 -5.29 3.41
N ASP A 136 -0.88 -6.06 2.81
CA ASP A 136 -1.48 -7.22 3.45
C ASP A 136 -0.59 -8.47 3.33
N SER A 137 -1.08 -9.60 3.86
CA SER A 137 -0.35 -10.87 3.88
C SER A 137 0.03 -11.40 2.49
N TYR A 138 -0.69 -11.02 1.43
CA TYR A 138 -0.39 -11.47 0.07
C TYR A 138 0.57 -10.53 -0.67
N GLY A 139 0.82 -9.31 -0.18
CA GLY A 139 1.87 -8.46 -0.75
C GLY A 139 1.62 -8.06 -2.20
N VAL A 140 0.36 -7.75 -2.55
CA VAL A 140 -0.17 -7.34 -3.86
C VAL A 140 -0.09 -8.39 -4.98
N SER A 141 1.06 -9.01 -5.18
CA SER A 141 1.33 -10.02 -6.21
C SER A 141 2.01 -11.27 -5.64
N GLY A 142 1.99 -11.46 -4.32
CA GLY A 142 2.77 -12.51 -3.66
C GLY A 142 4.23 -12.13 -3.46
N HIS A 143 4.58 -10.84 -3.50
CA HIS A 143 5.97 -10.42 -3.34
C HIS A 143 6.42 -10.64 -1.89
N HIS A 144 7.48 -11.44 -1.71
CA HIS A 144 7.90 -11.88 -0.38
C HIS A 144 8.19 -10.70 0.57
N ASN A 145 8.98 -9.71 0.14
CA ASN A 145 9.29 -8.55 1.00
C ASN A 145 8.07 -7.69 1.38
N HIS A 146 7.04 -7.64 0.52
CA HIS A 146 5.79 -6.94 0.85
C HIS A 146 5.05 -7.70 1.96
N SER A 147 4.96 -9.02 1.82
CA SER A 147 4.42 -9.90 2.87
C SER A 147 5.25 -9.84 4.16
N SER A 148 6.58 -9.68 4.09
CA SER A 148 7.43 -9.50 5.28
C SER A 148 7.09 -8.23 6.06
N CYS A 149 6.70 -7.13 5.38
CA CYS A 149 6.21 -5.93 6.05
C CYS A 149 4.92 -6.21 6.83
N PHE A 150 3.99 -6.96 6.24
CA PHE A 150 2.77 -7.42 6.93
C PHE A 150 3.10 -8.31 8.13
N GLU A 151 3.98 -9.29 7.96
CA GLU A 151 4.35 -10.23 9.02
C GLU A 151 5.01 -9.54 10.21
N ALA A 152 5.84 -8.52 9.97
CA ALA A 152 6.45 -7.71 11.03
C ALA A 152 5.39 -6.95 11.83
N LEU A 153 4.43 -6.30 11.16
CA LEU A 153 3.32 -5.60 11.81
C LEU A 153 2.39 -6.54 12.56
N GLN A 154 2.09 -7.71 11.98
CA GLN A 154 1.29 -8.74 12.63
C GLN A 154 2.00 -9.29 13.88
N THR A 155 3.32 -9.45 13.82
CA THR A 155 4.14 -9.90 14.96
C THR A 155 4.12 -8.86 16.08
N ALA A 156 4.35 -7.58 15.77
CA ALA A 156 4.22 -6.48 16.74
C ALA A 156 2.83 -6.49 17.41
N TYR A 157 1.78 -6.64 16.61
CA TYR A 157 0.40 -6.64 17.13
C TYR A 157 0.14 -7.84 18.04
N THR A 158 0.57 -9.04 17.64
CA THR A 158 0.39 -10.28 18.43
C THR A 158 1.19 -10.29 19.72
N ASN A 159 2.39 -9.71 19.73
CA ASN A 159 3.23 -9.59 20.92
C ASN A 159 2.74 -8.50 21.89
N GLY A 160 1.88 -7.58 21.44
CA GLY A 160 1.47 -6.43 22.22
C GLY A 160 2.50 -5.28 22.20
N ASP A 161 3.39 -5.27 21.22
CA ASP A 161 4.42 -4.23 21.04
C ASP A 161 3.85 -2.95 20.42
N VAL A 162 2.69 -3.04 19.76
CA VAL A 162 2.00 -1.89 19.15
C VAL A 162 1.43 -1.00 20.27
N PRO A 163 1.78 0.30 20.34
CA PRO A 163 1.20 1.20 21.32
C PRO A 163 -0.33 1.28 21.20
N ARG A 164 -1.03 1.48 22.32
CA ARG A 164 -2.50 1.36 22.40
C ARG A 164 -3.26 2.34 21.50
N ASP A 165 -2.66 3.48 21.22
CA ASP A 165 -3.17 4.56 20.40
C ASP A 165 -2.79 4.41 18.91
N VAL A 166 -1.97 3.42 18.56
CA VAL A 166 -1.52 3.18 17.19
C VAL A 166 -2.47 2.24 16.45
N GLN A 167 -2.90 2.67 15.27
CA GLN A 167 -3.80 1.91 14.40
C GLN A 167 -3.04 1.38 13.18
N ILE A 168 -3.22 0.11 12.84
CA ILE A 168 -2.57 -0.50 11.68
C ILE A 168 -3.60 -0.86 10.61
N PHE A 169 -3.37 -0.38 9.39
CA PHE A 169 -4.16 -0.70 8.21
C PHE A 169 -3.29 -1.32 7.12
N VAL A 170 -3.91 -2.16 6.29
CA VAL A 170 -3.22 -2.88 5.23
C VAL A 170 -3.97 -2.71 3.90
N LEU A 171 -3.20 -2.60 2.82
CA LEU A 171 -3.69 -2.53 1.45
C LEU A 171 -4.15 -3.91 0.99
N ASP A 172 -5.40 -4.00 0.55
CA ASP A 172 -5.98 -5.25 0.06
C ASP A 172 -5.27 -5.70 -1.23
N SER A 173 -4.76 -6.91 -1.21
CA SER A 173 -4.38 -7.64 -2.41
C SER A 173 -5.61 -8.15 -3.16
N ILE A 174 -5.58 -8.02 -4.48
CA ILE A 174 -6.71 -8.34 -5.35
C ILE A 174 -6.29 -9.19 -6.56
N PRO A 175 -7.21 -10.00 -7.11
CA PRO A 175 -6.95 -10.85 -8.27
C PRO A 175 -6.37 -10.08 -9.48
N LEU A 176 -5.50 -10.74 -10.23
CA LEU A 176 -4.75 -10.10 -11.33
C LEU A 176 -5.64 -9.38 -12.36
N TRP A 177 -6.78 -9.93 -12.71
CA TRP A 177 -7.70 -9.29 -13.66
C TRP A 177 -8.26 -7.98 -13.08
N ARG A 178 -8.66 -7.96 -11.79
CA ARG A 178 -9.11 -6.74 -11.09
C ARG A 178 -7.99 -5.71 -10.96
N LYS A 179 -6.74 -6.17 -10.96
CA LYS A 179 -5.57 -5.29 -10.89
C LYS A 179 -5.49 -4.38 -12.09
N TYR A 180 -5.84 -4.86 -13.28
CA TYR A 180 -5.62 -4.12 -14.52
C TYR A 180 -6.88 -3.60 -15.20
N VAL A 181 -8.04 -3.58 -14.52
CA VAL A 181 -9.26 -2.90 -15.02
C VAL A 181 -9.33 -1.42 -14.59
N GLY A 182 -8.30 -0.91 -13.93
CA GLY A 182 -8.17 0.50 -13.56
C GLY A 182 -9.32 1.01 -12.69
N MET A 183 -9.85 2.18 -13.03
CA MET A 183 -10.93 2.84 -12.31
C MET A 183 -12.26 2.04 -12.34
N LEU A 184 -12.46 1.15 -13.32
CA LEU A 184 -13.66 0.32 -13.41
C LEU A 184 -13.77 -0.69 -12.26
N ASP A 185 -12.66 -0.98 -11.56
CA ASP A 185 -12.69 -1.85 -10.39
C ASP A 185 -13.55 -1.27 -9.25
N ALA A 186 -13.86 0.03 -9.27
CA ALA A 186 -14.71 0.67 -8.27
C ALA A 186 -16.08 -0.01 -8.17
N LEU A 187 -16.65 -0.46 -9.29
CA LEU A 187 -17.93 -1.19 -9.32
C LEU A 187 -17.86 -2.55 -8.61
N PHE A 188 -16.69 -3.18 -8.58
CA PHE A 188 -16.45 -4.44 -7.88
C PHE A 188 -15.97 -4.24 -6.44
N SER A 189 -15.32 -3.12 -6.13
CA SER A 189 -14.86 -2.80 -4.77
C SER A 189 -15.95 -2.17 -3.92
N PHE A 190 -16.95 -1.57 -4.56
CA PHE A 190 -18.04 -0.89 -3.89
C PHE A 190 -18.75 -1.82 -2.89
N GLY A 191 -18.81 -1.38 -1.62
CA GLY A 191 -19.45 -2.10 -0.51
C GLY A 191 -18.71 -3.33 0.02
N ARG A 192 -17.52 -3.67 -0.50
CA ARG A 192 -16.75 -4.85 -0.07
C ARG A 192 -15.65 -4.54 0.95
N SER A 193 -14.98 -3.39 0.80
CA SER A 193 -13.91 -2.97 1.71
C SER A 193 -14.42 -1.85 2.63
N PRO A 194 -14.08 -1.89 3.94
CA PRO A 194 -14.58 -0.91 4.90
C PRO A 194 -14.00 0.49 4.67
N PHE A 195 -12.78 0.56 4.13
CA PHE A 195 -12.10 1.81 3.82
C PHE A 195 -11.63 1.82 2.38
N PHE A 196 -11.84 2.94 1.72
CA PHE A 196 -11.66 3.07 0.28
C PHE A 196 -11.26 4.50 -0.07
N TYR A 197 -10.16 4.65 -0.79
CA TYR A 197 -9.68 5.93 -1.30
C TYR A 197 -9.75 5.92 -2.82
N MET A 198 -10.40 6.93 -3.38
CA MET A 198 -10.46 7.15 -4.82
C MET A 198 -9.62 8.36 -5.20
N ALA A 199 -8.70 8.17 -6.13
CA ALA A 199 -7.85 9.21 -6.66
C ALA A 199 -8.67 10.23 -7.48
N ARG A 200 -8.38 11.51 -7.27
CA ARG A 200 -8.84 12.59 -8.14
C ARG A 200 -7.88 12.67 -9.33
N PHE A 201 -8.29 13.34 -10.40
CA PHE A 201 -7.43 13.55 -11.58
C PHE A 201 -6.06 14.16 -11.23
N ARG A 202 -6.02 15.08 -10.25
CA ARG A 202 -4.77 15.69 -9.77
C ARG A 202 -3.84 14.68 -9.08
N ASP A 203 -4.41 13.67 -8.41
CA ASP A 203 -3.68 12.64 -7.67
C ASP A 203 -3.08 11.63 -8.66
N VAL A 204 -3.83 11.27 -9.71
CA VAL A 204 -3.32 10.45 -10.82
C VAL A 204 -2.16 11.17 -11.53
N ALA A 205 -2.31 12.45 -11.83
CA ALA A 205 -1.23 13.25 -12.42
C ALA A 205 -0.01 13.37 -11.48
N ALA A 206 -0.24 13.41 -10.16
CA ALA A 206 0.84 13.37 -9.16
C ALA A 206 1.57 12.03 -9.16
N CYS A 207 0.83 10.92 -9.19
CA CYS A 207 1.36 9.57 -9.34
C CYS A 207 2.22 9.42 -10.60
N TRP A 208 1.75 9.91 -11.76
CA TRP A 208 2.52 9.85 -13.01
C TRP A 208 3.82 10.66 -12.92
N ARG A 209 3.77 11.86 -12.35
CA ARG A 209 4.97 12.69 -12.11
C ARG A 209 5.93 12.03 -11.12
N ALA A 210 5.40 11.36 -10.09
CA ALA A 210 6.18 10.63 -9.10
C ALA A 210 6.87 9.42 -9.75
N MET A 211 6.15 8.64 -10.56
CA MET A 211 6.74 7.51 -11.28
C MET A 211 7.82 7.98 -12.27
N TRP A 212 7.64 9.14 -12.91
CA TRP A 212 8.68 9.70 -13.78
C TRP A 212 9.95 10.13 -13.01
N ALA A 213 9.86 10.34 -11.70
CA ALA A 213 11.03 10.58 -10.85
C ALA A 213 11.81 9.28 -10.57
N HIS A 214 11.13 8.13 -10.57
CA HIS A 214 11.70 6.78 -10.51
C HIS A 214 12.25 6.32 -11.86
N ARG A 215 13.17 7.11 -12.44
CA ARG A 215 13.70 6.86 -13.79
C ARG A 215 14.39 5.53 -13.91
N SER A 216 15.14 5.10 -12.90
CA SER A 216 15.84 3.82 -12.91
C SER A 216 14.90 2.61 -12.85
N GLN A 217 13.65 2.82 -12.41
CA GLN A 217 12.62 1.79 -12.28
C GLN A 217 11.63 1.79 -13.46
N LEU A 218 11.57 2.85 -14.28
CA LEU A 218 10.54 3.06 -15.29
C LEU A 218 10.74 2.19 -16.56
N VAL A 219 10.49 0.89 -16.41
CA VAL A 219 10.47 -0.10 -17.49
C VAL A 219 9.06 -0.29 -18.07
N TRP A 220 8.96 -0.91 -19.25
CA TRP A 220 7.72 -0.99 -20.03
C TRP A 220 6.50 -1.51 -19.24
N PHE A 221 6.67 -2.52 -18.38
CA PHE A 221 5.56 -3.07 -17.60
C PHE A 221 5.12 -2.13 -16.47
N ARG A 222 6.01 -1.29 -15.93
CA ARG A 222 5.63 -0.23 -14.96
C ARG A 222 4.85 0.88 -15.65
N VAL A 223 5.18 1.20 -16.90
CA VAL A 223 4.36 2.12 -17.73
C VAL A 223 2.94 1.56 -17.86
N LEU A 224 2.79 0.29 -18.24
CA LEU A 224 1.47 -0.35 -18.31
C LEU A 224 0.76 -0.33 -16.95
N PHE A 225 1.46 -0.64 -15.87
CA PHE A 225 0.90 -0.59 -14.52
C PHE A 225 0.35 0.80 -14.22
N ILE A 226 1.09 1.86 -14.50
CA ILE A 226 0.68 3.22 -14.13
C ILE A 226 -0.58 3.70 -14.88
N PHE A 227 -0.87 3.13 -16.05
CA PHE A 227 -2.08 3.42 -16.80
C PHE A 227 -3.26 2.52 -16.46
N PHE A 228 -3.02 1.22 -16.21
CA PHE A 228 -4.10 0.24 -16.10
C PHE A 228 -4.34 -0.27 -14.68
N SER A 229 -3.38 -0.09 -13.77
CA SER A 229 -3.50 -0.62 -12.42
C SER A 229 -4.55 0.13 -11.61
N ARG A 230 -5.47 -0.60 -10.98
CA ARG A 230 -6.44 0.00 -10.05
C ARG A 230 -5.75 0.72 -8.91
N TYR A 231 -4.54 0.34 -8.50
CA TYR A 231 -3.83 0.96 -7.37
C TYR A 231 -3.41 2.41 -7.65
N VAL A 232 -3.37 2.83 -8.91
CA VAL A 232 -3.19 4.25 -9.27
C VAL A 232 -4.47 5.06 -9.10
N TYR A 233 -5.62 4.42 -9.25
CA TYR A 233 -6.92 5.06 -9.22
C TYR A 233 -7.61 4.92 -7.87
N MET A 234 -7.36 3.84 -7.14
CA MET A 234 -8.05 3.54 -5.89
C MET A 234 -7.25 2.61 -4.99
N ASN A 235 -7.40 2.80 -3.68
CA ASN A 235 -6.89 1.89 -2.66
C ASN A 235 -8.03 1.42 -1.77
N SER A 236 -8.13 0.11 -1.56
CA SER A 236 -9.00 -0.47 -0.55
C SER A 236 -8.15 -0.93 0.62
N LEU A 237 -8.52 -0.50 1.82
CA LEU A 237 -7.78 -0.79 3.04
C LEU A 237 -8.67 -1.52 4.03
N ARG A 238 -8.05 -2.31 4.88
CA ARG A 238 -8.68 -2.92 6.06
C ARG A 238 -7.77 -2.75 7.27
N ARG A 239 -8.37 -2.74 8.46
CA ARG A 239 -7.60 -2.78 9.71
C ARG A 239 -6.96 -4.16 9.85
N ILE A 240 -5.76 -4.24 10.40
CA ILE A 240 -5.22 -5.53 10.83
C ILE A 240 -6.07 -6.07 11.97
N SER A 241 -6.31 -7.37 11.97
CA SER A 241 -6.96 -8.07 13.08
C SER A 241 -5.93 -8.97 13.76
N PRO A 242 -6.07 -9.28 15.06
CA PRO A 242 -5.27 -10.35 15.64
C PRO A 242 -5.49 -11.63 14.81
N LEU A 243 -4.40 -12.32 14.46
CA LEU A 243 -4.53 -13.68 13.92
C LEU A 243 -5.38 -14.49 14.90
N PRO A 244 -6.42 -15.20 14.44
CA PRO A 244 -7.08 -16.19 15.28
C PRO A 244 -5.99 -17.10 15.84
N LEU A 245 -6.00 -17.37 17.15
CA LEU A 245 -5.18 -18.41 17.77
C LEU A 245 -5.70 -19.79 17.31
N THR A 246 -5.69 -20.06 16.01
CA THR A 246 -5.86 -21.41 15.49
C THR A 246 -4.48 -22.02 15.40
N PRO A 247 -4.19 -23.13 16.10
CA PRO A 247 -2.95 -23.85 15.88
C PRO A 247 -2.88 -24.24 14.41
N SER A 248 -1.76 -23.92 13.75
CA SER A 248 -1.47 -24.41 12.41
C SER A 248 -1.79 -25.91 12.35
N PRO A 249 -2.56 -26.41 11.37
CA PRO A 249 -2.69 -27.84 11.19
C PRO A 249 -1.27 -28.38 10.99
N ARG A 250 -0.85 -29.27 11.88
CA ARG A 250 0.42 -30.00 11.73
C ARG A 250 0.38 -30.65 10.35
N ASN A 251 1.40 -30.36 9.56
CA ASN A 251 1.66 -31.03 8.30
C ASN A 251 1.64 -32.56 8.54
N PRO A 252 0.72 -33.34 7.95
CA PRO A 252 0.80 -34.79 8.09
C PRO A 252 2.08 -35.24 7.39
N GLN A 253 2.94 -35.89 8.16
CA GLN A 253 4.17 -36.49 7.68
C GLN A 253 3.90 -37.28 6.39
N LYS A 254 4.73 -37.03 5.37
CA LYS A 254 4.85 -37.87 4.19
C LYS A 254 5.13 -39.31 4.66
N PHE A 255 4.12 -40.17 4.61
CA PHE A 255 4.35 -41.62 4.61
C PHE A 255 5.10 -41.97 3.32
N LYS A 256 6.39 -42.29 3.46
CA LYS A 256 7.14 -43.04 2.44
C LYS A 256 6.60 -44.47 2.46
N PHE A 257 6.04 -44.91 1.35
CA PHE A 257 5.89 -46.34 1.09
C PHE A 257 7.24 -46.88 0.61
N HIS A 258 7.73 -47.89 1.31
CA HIS A 258 8.70 -48.85 0.80
C HIS A 258 7.95 -49.94 0.03
#